data_AF-A0A3D8JUH1-F1
#
_entry.id   AF-A0A3D8JUH1-F1
#
_cell.length_a   1.000
_cell.length_b   1.000
_cell.length_c   1.000
_cell.angle_alpha   90.00
_cell.angle_beta   90.00
_cell.angle_gamma   90.00
#
_symmetry.space_group_name_H-M   'P 1'
#
loop_
_entity.id
_entity.type
_entity.pdbx_description
1 polymer ?
#
loop_
_entity_poly.entity_id
_entity_poly.type
_entity_poly.pdbx_seq_one_letter_code
_entity_poly.pdbx_strand_id
1 'polypeptide(L)'
;MGQAKQRGTKDQRVAEAKAKIDALRPEKLVCGSCKTAFTDFDAMSTRNMPGIHAAFGGICPSCGETVLAFSGEQEAVANAMIAWQDAMEDESKLGKQSGSGEHVPFEE
;
A
#
# COMPACT_ATOMS: atom_id res chain seq x y z
N MET A 1 -38.72 -24.72 -4.68
CA MET A 1 -37.89 -23.88 -5.57
C MET A 1 -37.15 -22.85 -4.70
N GLY A 2 -35.95 -23.18 -4.24
CA GLY A 2 -35.23 -22.41 -3.20
C GLY A 2 -34.60 -21.12 -3.73
N GLN A 3 -35.05 -19.99 -3.20
CA GLN A 3 -34.45 -18.67 -3.43
C GLN A 3 -33.19 -18.51 -2.57
N ALA A 4 -32.05 -18.99 -3.09
CA ALA A 4 -30.74 -18.86 -2.43
C ALA A 4 -29.69 -18.31 -3.40
N LYS A 5 -29.96 -17.19 -4.07
CA LYS A 5 -28.98 -16.56 -4.99
C LYS A 5 -29.08 -15.03 -5.03
N GLN A 6 -28.80 -14.35 -3.92
CA GLN A 6 -28.48 -12.90 -3.95
C GLN A 6 -27.33 -12.55 -2.99
N ARG A 7 -26.36 -13.46 -2.81
CA ARG A 7 -25.02 -13.03 -2.34
C ARG A 7 -24.32 -12.48 -3.58
N GLY A 8 -24.03 -11.18 -3.58
CA GLY A 8 -23.44 -10.45 -4.72
C GLY A 8 -22.39 -11.26 -5.48
N THR A 9 -22.42 -11.14 -6.81
CA THR A 9 -21.54 -11.88 -7.70
C THR A 9 -20.08 -11.67 -7.31
N LYS A 10 -19.21 -12.66 -7.61
CA LYS A 10 -17.77 -12.57 -7.35
C LYS A 10 -17.18 -11.26 -7.90
N ASP A 11 -17.73 -10.82 -9.04
CA ASP A 11 -17.39 -9.58 -9.72
C ASP A 11 -17.72 -8.33 -8.88
N GLN A 12 -18.93 -8.23 -8.30
CA GLN A 12 -19.29 -7.12 -7.40
C GLN A 12 -18.37 -7.03 -6.18
N ARG A 13 -17.95 -8.17 -5.61
CA ARG A 13 -17.03 -8.17 -4.46
C ARG A 13 -15.62 -7.71 -4.85
N VAL A 14 -15.17 -8.03 -6.05
CA VAL A 14 -13.87 -7.56 -6.56
C VAL A 14 -13.93 -6.06 -6.86
N ALA A 15 -15.02 -5.57 -7.46
CA ALA A 15 -15.23 -4.15 -7.73
C ALA A 15 -15.29 -3.32 -6.45
N GLU A 16 -16.03 -3.77 -5.43
CA GLU A 16 -16.14 -3.08 -4.15
C GLU A 16 -14.80 -3.06 -3.39
N ALA A 17 -14.06 -4.18 -3.40
CA ALA A 17 -12.72 -4.22 -2.81
C ALA A 17 -11.76 -3.27 -3.54
N LYS A 18 -11.84 -3.21 -4.87
CA LYS A 18 -11.00 -2.32 -5.68
C LYS A 18 -11.35 -0.85 -5.45
N ALA A 19 -12.63 -0.50 -5.34
CA ALA A 19 -13.08 0.85 -5.02
C ALA A 19 -12.62 1.34 -3.63
N LYS A 20 -12.61 0.44 -2.63
CA LYS A 20 -12.08 0.76 -1.28
C LYS A 20 -10.58 1.03 -1.30
N ILE A 21 -9.82 0.26 -2.08
CA ILE A 21 -8.38 0.48 -2.25
C ILE A 21 -8.11 1.78 -3.02
N ASP A 22 -8.88 2.04 -4.08
CA ASP A 22 -8.75 3.26 -4.89
C ASP A 22 -9.05 4.53 -4.07
N ALA A 23 -10.04 4.48 -3.17
CA ALA A 23 -10.32 5.58 -2.24
C ALA A 23 -9.20 5.85 -1.23
N LEU A 24 -8.33 4.85 -0.97
CA LEU A 24 -7.16 4.95 -0.10
C LEU A 24 -5.87 5.23 -0.89
N ARG A 25 -5.97 5.39 -2.21
CA ARG A 25 -4.83 5.64 -3.08
C ARG A 25 -4.28 7.04 -2.83
N PRO A 26 -2.99 7.17 -2.46
CA PRO A 26 -2.37 8.49 -2.36
C PRO A 26 -2.25 9.12 -3.75
N GLU A 27 -2.17 10.45 -3.83
CA GLU A 27 -1.97 11.14 -5.11
C GLU A 27 -0.61 10.82 -5.74
N LYS A 28 0.39 10.57 -4.91
CA LYS A 28 1.78 10.28 -5.29
C LYS A 28 2.44 9.42 -4.22
N LEU A 29 3.39 8.59 -4.63
CA LEU A 29 4.33 7.94 -3.71
C LEU A 29 5.61 8.76 -3.63
N VAL A 30 6.21 8.82 -2.44
CA VAL A 30 7.50 9.47 -2.22
C VAL A 30 8.56 8.42 -1.92
N CYS A 31 9.64 8.42 -2.70
CA CYS A 31 10.76 7.50 -2.50
C CYS A 31 11.47 7.78 -1.16
N GLY A 32 11.64 6.74 -0.34
CA GLY A 32 12.37 6.84 0.93
C GLY A 32 13.83 7.26 0.77
N SER A 33 14.48 6.84 -0.33
CA SER A 33 15.90 7.08 -0.56
C SER A 33 16.24 8.44 -1.18
N CYS A 34 15.62 8.80 -2.31
CA CYS A 34 15.93 10.06 -3.01
C CYS A 34 14.87 11.15 -2.84
N LYS A 35 13.79 10.89 -2.09
CA LYS A 35 12.66 11.82 -1.87
C LYS A 35 11.92 12.25 -3.13
N THR A 36 12.17 11.60 -4.27
CA THR A 36 11.42 11.82 -5.51
C THR A 36 9.98 11.38 -5.31
N ALA A 37 9.04 12.28 -5.62
CA ALA A 37 7.63 11.94 -5.70
C ALA A 37 7.28 11.46 -7.11
N PHE A 38 6.49 10.40 -7.22
CA PHE A 38 6.07 9.83 -8.50
C PHE A 38 4.65 9.26 -8.42
N THR A 39 3.97 9.25 -9.56
CA THR A 39 2.57 8.81 -9.69
C THR A 39 2.43 7.46 -10.40
N ASP A 40 3.53 6.95 -10.95
CA ASP A 40 3.60 5.67 -11.64
C ASP A 40 3.79 4.54 -10.61
N PHE A 41 2.68 4.03 -10.10
CA PHE A 41 2.65 2.94 -9.14
C PHE A 41 1.32 2.17 -9.23
N ASP A 42 1.34 0.93 -8.76
CA ASP A 42 0.21 0.04 -8.81
C ASP A 42 -0.31 -0.31 -7.43
N ALA A 43 -1.61 -0.59 -7.36
CA ALA A 43 -2.22 -1.16 -6.17
C ALA A 43 -1.84 -2.64 -6.05
N MET A 44 -1.31 -3.02 -4.90
CA MET A 44 -0.96 -4.40 -4.59
C MET A 44 -2.11 -5.10 -3.87
N SER A 45 -2.20 -6.41 -4.04
CA SER A 45 -3.20 -7.22 -3.33
C SER A 45 -2.87 -7.28 -1.84
N THR A 46 -3.78 -6.80 -1.00
CA THR A 46 -3.73 -6.92 0.46
C THR A 46 -4.35 -8.20 1.01
N ARG A 47 -4.72 -9.13 0.12
CA ARG A 47 -5.26 -10.44 0.51
C ARG A 47 -4.21 -11.20 1.35
N ASN A 48 -4.60 -11.55 2.58
CA ASN A 48 -3.77 -12.18 3.62
C ASN A 48 -2.88 -11.22 4.45
N MET A 49 -3.09 -9.90 4.36
CA MET A 49 -2.47 -8.93 5.26
C MET A 49 -3.52 -8.37 6.23
N PRO A 50 -3.79 -9.05 7.36
CA PRO A 50 -4.79 -8.58 8.33
C PRO A 50 -4.40 -7.19 8.85
N GLY A 51 -5.36 -6.28 8.88
CA GLY A 51 -5.17 -4.87 9.27
C GLY A 51 -4.55 -3.98 8.19
N ILE A 52 -4.12 -4.50 7.03
CA ILE A 52 -3.73 -3.69 5.88
C ILE A 52 -4.92 -3.53 4.94
N HIS A 53 -5.36 -2.29 4.76
CA HIS A 53 -6.51 -1.97 3.91
C HIS A 53 -6.10 -1.74 2.45
N ALA A 54 -4.96 -1.08 2.22
CA ALA A 54 -4.41 -0.84 0.90
C ALA A 54 -2.88 -0.93 0.92
N ALA A 55 -2.31 -1.39 -0.18
CA ALA A 55 -0.87 -1.41 -0.41
C ALA A 55 -0.60 -0.90 -1.83
N PHE A 56 0.42 -0.09 -1.98
CA PHE A 56 0.83 0.49 -3.25
C PHE A 56 2.32 0.28 -3.44
N GLY A 57 2.72 -0.08 -4.66
CA GLY A 57 4.11 -0.36 -4.98
C GLY A 57 4.48 0.16 -6.36
N GLY A 58 5.69 0.69 -6.48
CA GLY A 58 6.23 1.15 -7.76
C GLY A 58 7.75 1.27 -7.73
N ILE A 59 8.33 1.47 -8.90
CA ILE A 59 9.77 1.69 -9.06
C ILE A 59 10.02 3.19 -9.19
N CYS A 60 10.90 3.73 -8.34
CA CYS A 60 11.25 5.14 -8.39
C CYS A 60 11.92 5.48 -9.74
N PRO A 61 11.37 6.42 -10.54
CA PRO A 61 11.93 6.76 -11.85
C PRO A 61 13.28 7.48 -11.76
N SER A 62 13.64 8.03 -10.59
CA SER A 62 14.89 8.77 -10.41
C SER A 62 16.07 7.90 -9.97
N CYS A 63 15.84 6.87 -9.14
CA CYS A 63 16.92 6.07 -8.57
C CYS A 63 16.75 4.55 -8.78
N GLY A 64 15.63 4.12 -9.36
CA GLY A 64 15.36 2.70 -9.63
C GLY A 64 14.97 1.87 -8.40
N GLU A 65 14.83 2.49 -7.23
CA GLU A 65 14.51 1.79 -5.99
C GLU A 65 13.04 1.37 -5.94
N THR A 66 12.77 0.20 -5.36
CA THR A 66 11.39 -0.26 -5.13
C THR A 66 10.81 0.47 -3.93
N VAL A 67 9.68 1.15 -4.12
CA VAL A 67 9.00 1.91 -3.07
C VAL A 67 7.66 1.27 -2.79
N LEU A 68 7.43 0.93 -1.53
CA LEU A 68 6.14 0.43 -1.05
C LEU A 68 5.50 1.40 -0.06
N ALA A 69 4.17 1.50 -0.13
CA ALA A 69 3.36 2.23 0.81
C ALA A 69 2.21 1.35 1.28
N PHE A 70 2.06 1.23 2.61
CA PHE A 70 0.96 0.50 3.23
C PHE A 70 0.02 1.47 3.94
N SER A 71 -1.27 1.23 3.82
CA SER A 71 -2.33 1.98 4.51
C SER A 71 -3.23 0.99 5.24
N GLY A 72 -3.41 1.20 6.54
CA GLY A 72 -4.08 0.25 7.42
C GLY A 72 -4.00 0.63 8.89
N GLU A 73 -4.27 -0.34 9.75
CA GLU A 73 -4.09 -0.23 11.19
C GLU A 73 -2.61 -0.02 11.54
N GLN A 74 -2.33 0.80 12.54
CA GLN A 74 -0.95 1.21 12.89
C GLN A 74 -0.05 0.00 13.17
N GLU A 75 -0.51 -0.97 13.97
CA GLU A 75 0.24 -2.19 14.28
C GLU A 75 0.47 -3.06 13.04
N ALA A 76 -0.54 -3.18 12.17
CA ALA A 76 -0.42 -3.96 10.94
C ALA A 76 0.58 -3.33 9.97
N VAL A 77 0.54 -2.00 9.82
CA VAL A 77 1.48 -1.25 8.99
C VAL A 77 2.91 -1.38 9.53
N ALA A 78 3.10 -1.27 10.85
CA ALA A 78 4.39 -1.47 11.48
C ALA A 78 4.95 -2.89 11.24
N ASN A 79 4.11 -3.92 11.44
CA ASN A 79 4.50 -5.31 11.18
C ASN A 79 4.85 -5.56 9.71
N ALA A 80 4.10 -4.97 8.78
CA ALA A 80 4.37 -5.07 7.34
C ALA A 80 5.71 -4.40 6.97
N MET A 81 6.01 -3.24 7.56
CA MET A 81 7.28 -2.53 7.37
C MET A 81 8.47 -3.35 7.91
N ILE A 82 8.33 -3.95 9.09
CA ILE A 82 9.38 -4.81 9.68
C ILE A 82 9.62 -6.04 8.80
N ALA A 83 8.55 -6.73 8.39
CA ALA A 83 8.67 -7.90 7.51
C ALA A 83 9.31 -7.56 6.16
N TRP A 84 9.06 -6.35 5.64
CA TRP A 84 9.69 -5.86 4.42
C TRP A 84 11.19 -5.59 4.59
N GLN A 85 11.60 -4.99 5.72
CA GLN A 85 13.02 -4.78 6.02
C GLN A 85 13.78 -6.10 6.16
N ASP A 86 13.19 -7.08 6.85
CA ASP A 86 13.77 -8.42 7.03
C ASP A 86 13.97 -9.12 5.67
N ALA A 87 12.99 -9.02 4.77
CA ALA A 87 13.07 -9.60 3.42
C ALA A 87 14.06 -8.89 2.48
N MET A 88 14.40 -7.63 2.76
CA MET A 88 15.32 -6.80 1.97
C MET A 88 16.72 -6.70 2.58
N GLU A 89 17.02 -7.51 3.61
CA GLU A 89 18.31 -7.50 4.31
C GLU A 89 18.80 -6.07 4.67
N ASP A 90 17.89 -5.24 5.22
CA ASP A 90 18.19 -3.87 5.72
C ASP A 90 18.43 -2.79 4.64
N GLU A 91 18.37 -3.09 3.34
CA GLU A 91 18.54 -2.06 2.28
C GLU A 91 17.31 -1.13 2.13
N SER A 92 16.21 -1.45 2.81
CA SER A 92 14.95 -0.71 2.73
C SER A 92 14.89 0.49 3.68
N LYS A 93 14.75 1.69 3.12
CA LYS A 93 14.51 2.92 3.89
C LYS A 93 13.04 3.10 4.23
N LEU A 94 12.72 3.01 5.52
CA LEU A 94 11.37 3.26 6.02
C LEU A 94 11.07 4.77 6.15
N GLY A 95 9.80 5.12 5.97
CA GLY A 95 9.29 6.46 6.17
C GLY A 95 7.77 6.47 6.28
N LYS A 96 7.22 7.53 6.87
CA LYS A 96 5.77 7.78 6.85
C LYS A 96 5.45 8.76 5.74
N GLN A 97 4.42 8.48 4.97
CA GLN A 97 3.85 9.43 4.02
C GLN A 97 2.36 9.57 4.29
N SER A 98 1.89 10.81 4.33
CA SER A 98 0.46 11.10 4.44
C SER A 98 -0.26 10.75 3.13
N GLY A 99 -1.60 10.64 3.17
CA GLY A 99 -2.40 10.40 1.96
C GLY A 99 -2.26 11.48 0.87
N SER A 100 -1.82 12.69 1.23
CA SER A 100 -1.49 13.77 0.29
C SER A 100 -0.07 13.66 -0.31
N GLY A 101 0.68 12.61 0.03
CA GLY A 101 2.05 12.40 -0.42
C GLY A 101 3.05 13.37 0.22
N GLU A 102 2.78 13.81 1.44
CA GLU A 102 3.76 14.54 2.25
C GLU A 102 4.60 13.53 3.04
N HIS A 103 5.90 13.50 2.77
CA HIS A 103 6.82 12.62 3.48
C HIS A 103 7.16 13.23 4.83
N VAL A 104 6.73 12.57 5.91
CA VAL A 104 7.14 12.91 7.27
C VAL A 104 8.29 11.98 7.63
N PRO A 105 9.53 12.48 7.84
CA PRO A 105 10.60 11.66 8.37
C PRO A 105 10.17 11.05 9.71
N PHE A 106 10.48 9.77 9.92
CA PHE A 106 10.27 9.13 11.20
C PHE A 106 11.33 9.69 12.16
N GLU A 107 11.04 10.80 12.83
CA GLU A 107 11.89 11.30 13.91
C GLU A 107 11.73 10.36 15.11
N GLU A 108 12.86 9.91 15.66
CA GLU A 108 13.00 9.02 16.84
C GLU A 108 12.31 9.55 18.10
#